data_AF-A0A0V0HIS2-F1
#
_entry.id   AF-A0A0V0HIS2-F1
#
_cell.length_a   1.000
_cell.length_b   1.000
_cell.length_c   1.000
_cell.angle_alpha   90.00
_cell.angle_beta   90.00
_cell.angle_gamma   90.00
#
_symmetry.space_group_name_H-M   'P 1'
#
loop_
_entity.id
_entity.type
_entity.pdbx_description
1 polymer ?
#
loop_
_entity_poly.entity_id
_entity_poly.type
_entity_poly.pdbx_seq_one_letter_code
_entity_poly.pdbx_strand_id
1 'polypeptide(L)'
;MDLESTYEIDRVAGFISARAFRRVALQFPDELLKDSTRIVAALHEKLHLFNQSHAGSNGDAKEVKLYVMADTMYGNCCVDEVGASHANADCVIHYGRTCFSPTSTLPAFLVLGKASLGVPLCAQKLCEYTKKAGKPMLIKPNIIY
;
A
#
# COMPACT_ATOMS: atom_id res chain seq x y z
N MET A 1 -1.37 -11.51 -11.62
CA MET A 1 -2.03 -10.97 -10.42
C MET A 1 -2.92 -9.85 -10.91
N ASP A 2 -4.17 -9.79 -10.49
CA ASP A 2 -5.08 -8.70 -10.85
C ASP A 2 -4.72 -7.42 -10.08
N LEU A 3 -5.28 -6.28 -10.48
CA LEU A 3 -5.01 -4.98 -9.86
C LEU A 3 -5.40 -4.98 -8.37
N GLU A 4 -6.55 -5.55 -8.02
CA GLU A 4 -7.08 -5.50 -6.65
C GLU A 4 -6.18 -6.22 -5.66
N SER A 5 -5.69 -7.41 -6.03
CA SER A 5 -4.79 -8.19 -5.18
C SER A 5 -3.36 -7.61 -5.12
N THR A 6 -2.90 -6.99 -6.20
CA THR A 6 -1.58 -6.34 -6.28
C THR A 6 -1.51 -5.10 -5.39
N TYR A 7 -2.53 -4.23 -5.46
CA TYR A 7 -2.59 -2.97 -4.70
C TYR A 7 -3.41 -3.07 -3.41
N GLU A 8 -3.80 -4.29 -3.03
CA GLU A 8 -4.49 -4.61 -1.79
C GLU A 8 -5.74 -3.77 -1.52
N ILE A 9 -6.54 -3.53 -2.56
CA ILE A 9 -7.66 -2.58 -2.52
C ILE A 9 -8.62 -2.88 -1.36
N ASP A 10 -8.96 -4.15 -1.11
CA ASP A 10 -9.84 -4.55 -0.01
C ASP A 10 -9.24 -4.22 1.37
N ARG A 11 -7.94 -4.45 1.56
CA ARG A 11 -7.26 -4.18 2.84
C ARG A 11 -7.13 -2.68 3.07
N VAL A 12 -6.83 -1.91 2.03
CA VAL A 12 -6.75 -0.45 2.07
C VAL A 12 -8.13 0.15 2.38
N ALA A 13 -9.18 -0.29 1.68
CA ALA A 13 -10.54 0.17 1.93
C ALA A 13 -11.02 -0.17 3.35
N GLY A 14 -10.71 -1.39 3.83
CA GLY A 14 -11.00 -1.80 5.21
C GLY A 14 -10.27 -0.95 6.25
N PHE A 15 -9.00 -0.62 6.03
CA PHE A 15 -8.23 0.27 6.90
C PHE A 15 -8.83 1.69 6.97
N ILE A 16 -9.21 2.25 5.82
CA ILE A 16 -9.86 3.57 5.73
C ILE A 16 -11.21 3.56 6.44
N SER A 17 -12.05 2.56 6.15
CA SER A 17 -13.41 2.45 6.70
C SER A 17 -13.40 2.22 8.21
N ALA A 18 -12.56 1.29 8.71
CA ALA A 18 -12.50 0.94 10.13
C ALA A 18 -12.12 2.13 11.04
N ARG A 19 -11.42 3.13 10.49
CA ARG A 19 -10.99 4.35 11.22
C ARG A 19 -11.80 5.59 10.84
N ALA A 20 -12.81 5.44 9.98
CA ALA A 20 -13.65 6.52 9.47
C ALA A 20 -12.87 7.70 8.85
N PHE A 21 -11.72 7.41 8.22
CA PHE A 21 -10.93 8.43 7.52
C PHE A 21 -11.70 8.99 6.33
N ARG A 22 -11.56 10.31 6.10
CA ARG A 22 -12.30 11.05 5.07
C ARG A 22 -11.39 11.71 4.04
N ARG A 23 -10.16 12.02 4.39
CA ARG A 23 -9.16 12.61 3.49
C ARG A 23 -7.95 11.70 3.48
N VAL A 24 -7.75 10.99 2.39
CA VAL A 24 -6.71 9.96 2.30
C VAL A 24 -5.71 10.37 1.24
N ALA A 25 -4.45 10.48 1.62
CA ALA A 25 -3.35 10.70 0.70
C ALA A 25 -2.86 9.36 0.14
N LEU A 26 -2.74 9.25 -1.18
CA LEU A 26 -2.23 8.08 -1.89
C LEU A 26 -0.87 8.45 -2.47
N GLN A 27 0.19 7.97 -1.85
CA GLN A 27 1.56 8.28 -2.23
C GLN A 27 2.09 7.16 -3.14
N PHE A 28 2.53 7.53 -4.34
CA PHE A 28 3.07 6.62 -5.33
C PHE A 28 4.48 7.02 -5.75
N PRO A 29 5.40 6.06 -5.94
CA PRO A 29 6.60 6.28 -6.71
C PRO A 29 6.24 6.38 -8.20
N ASP A 30 7.13 7.00 -8.99
CA ASP A 30 6.87 7.32 -10.39
C ASP A 30 6.49 6.11 -11.25
N GLU A 31 7.07 4.95 -10.97
CA GLU A 31 6.81 3.73 -11.75
C GLU A 31 5.36 3.22 -11.58
N LEU A 32 4.70 3.58 -10.48
CA LEU A 32 3.34 3.17 -10.13
C LEU A 32 2.28 4.26 -10.40
N LEU A 33 2.69 5.50 -10.68
CA LEU A 33 1.75 6.61 -10.95
C LEU A 33 0.80 6.32 -12.11
N LYS A 34 1.24 5.57 -13.12
CA LYS A 34 0.42 5.15 -14.27
C LYS A 34 -0.83 4.35 -13.87
N ASP A 35 -0.79 3.66 -12.72
CA ASP A 35 -1.90 2.83 -12.22
C ASP A 35 -2.81 3.59 -11.24
N SER A 36 -2.42 4.81 -10.83
CA SER A 36 -3.13 5.61 -9.81
C SER A 36 -4.61 5.80 -10.10
N THR A 37 -4.99 6.09 -11.34
CA THR A 37 -6.39 6.32 -11.73
C THR A 37 -7.25 5.07 -11.53
N ARG A 38 -6.72 3.89 -11.87
CA ARG A 38 -7.40 2.60 -11.70
C ARG A 38 -7.53 2.22 -10.23
N ILE A 39 -6.49 2.51 -9.44
CA ILE A 39 -6.49 2.30 -7.99
C ILE A 39 -7.53 3.20 -7.30
N VAL A 40 -7.57 4.47 -7.67
CA VAL A 40 -8.56 5.45 -7.16
C VAL A 40 -9.98 4.98 -7.48
N ALA A 41 -10.26 4.56 -8.72
CA ALA A 41 -11.57 4.05 -9.11
C ALA A 41 -11.98 2.82 -8.28
N ALA A 42 -11.07 1.84 -8.15
CA ALA A 42 -11.33 0.63 -7.38
C ALA A 42 -11.55 0.91 -5.88
N LEU A 43 -10.79 1.84 -5.29
CA LEU A 43 -10.97 2.26 -3.90
C LEU A 43 -12.31 2.98 -3.69
N HIS A 44 -12.71 3.87 -4.61
CA HIS A 44 -14.02 4.53 -4.53
C HIS A 44 -15.17 3.53 -4.54
N GLU A 45 -15.13 2.55 -5.45
CA GLU A 45 -16.14 1.50 -5.53
C GLU A 45 -16.22 0.70 -4.23
N LYS A 46 -15.09 0.22 -3.72
CA LYS A 46 -15.05 -0.56 -2.47
C LYS A 46 -15.51 0.25 -1.26
N LEU A 47 -15.05 1.49 -1.11
CA LEU A 47 -15.46 2.37 -0.01
C LEU A 47 -16.96 2.69 -0.06
N HIS A 48 -17.54 2.81 -1.25
CA HIS A 48 -18.97 2.99 -1.42
C HIS A 48 -19.76 1.77 -0.92
N LEU A 49 -19.31 0.56 -1.24
CA LEU A 49 -19.90 -0.69 -0.74
C LEU A 49 -19.84 -0.79 0.80
N PHE A 50 -18.70 -0.43 1.40
CA PHE A 50 -18.56 -0.38 2.86
C PHE A 50 -19.57 0.60 3.50
N ASN A 51 -19.74 1.79 2.92
CA ASN A 51 -20.67 2.79 3.46
C ASN A 51 -22.14 2.35 3.34
N GLN A 52 -22.52 1.67 2.25
CA GLN A 52 -23.89 1.13 2.11
C GLN A 52 -24.21 0.06 3.16
N SER A 53 -23.24 -0.79 3.49
CA SER A 53 -23.44 -1.88 4.47
C SER A 53 -23.64 -1.38 5.92
N HIS A 54 -23.21 -0.15 6.23
CA HIS A 54 -23.27 0.44 7.57
C HIS A 54 -24.29 1.60 7.69
N ALA A 55 -24.88 2.05 6.58
CA ALA A 55 -25.83 3.16 6.58
C ALA A 55 -27.26 2.68 6.88
N GLY A 56 -27.62 2.67 8.16
CA GLY A 56 -29.02 2.76 8.56
C GLY A 56 -29.59 4.14 8.21
N SER A 57 -30.27 4.25 7.07
CA SER A 57 -31.28 5.24 6.64
C SER A 57 -31.10 6.76 6.93
N ASN A 58 -29.99 7.26 7.48
CA ASN A 58 -29.82 8.68 7.79
C ASN A 58 -28.63 9.32 7.04
N GLY A 59 -28.90 9.70 5.78
CA GLY A 59 -28.64 11.04 5.23
C GLY A 59 -27.23 11.60 5.02
N ASP A 60 -26.17 11.15 5.70
CA ASP A 60 -24.86 11.84 5.65
C ASP A 60 -23.67 10.88 5.55
N ALA A 61 -23.72 9.93 4.60
CA ALA A 61 -22.55 9.16 4.22
C ALA A 61 -21.52 10.09 3.55
N LYS A 62 -20.68 10.76 4.35
CA LYS A 62 -19.64 11.67 3.85
C LYS A 62 -18.67 10.91 2.95
N GLU A 63 -18.57 11.34 1.70
CA GLU A 63 -17.65 10.78 0.73
C GLU A 63 -16.19 10.83 1.22
N VAL A 64 -15.43 9.76 0.98
CA VAL A 64 -13.98 9.75 1.23
C VAL A 64 -13.28 10.38 0.03
N LYS A 65 -12.49 11.42 0.28
CA LYS A 65 -11.68 12.12 -0.71
C LYS A 65 -10.29 11.48 -0.78
N LEU A 66 -9.91 11.04 -1.98
CA LEU A 66 -8.61 10.46 -2.27
C LEU A 66 -7.72 11.48 -2.98
N TYR A 67 -6.50 11.69 -2.49
CA TYR A 67 -5.53 12.65 -3.04
C TYR A 67 -4.32 11.90 -3.57
N VAL A 68 -4.12 11.90 -4.89
CA VAL A 68 -2.94 11.27 -5.50
C VAL A 68 -1.75 12.20 -5.34
N MET A 69 -0.69 11.68 -4.71
CA MET A 69 0.59 12.36 -4.52
C MET A 69 1.67 11.60 -5.29
N ALA A 70 2.46 12.34 -6.07
CA ALA A 70 3.68 11.82 -6.66
C ALA A 70 4.82 12.03 -5.66
N ASP A 71 5.59 10.97 -5.40
CA ASP A 71 6.83 11.10 -4.65
C ASP A 71 7.87 11.88 -5.44
N THR A 72 8.81 12.49 -4.71
CA THR A 72 10.01 13.02 -5.36
C THR A 72 10.99 11.89 -5.67
N MET A 73 11.70 12.01 -6.80
CA MET A 73 12.69 11.02 -7.29
C MET A 73 13.75 10.64 -6.24
N TYR A 74 13.96 11.50 -5.23
CA TYR A 74 14.86 11.26 -4.09
C TYR A 74 14.03 11.17 -2.81
N GLY A 75 13.96 9.98 -2.19
CA GLY A 75 13.24 9.81 -0.93
C GLY A 75 11.90 9.06 -1.01
N ASN A 76 11.59 8.46 -2.16
CA ASN A 76 10.38 7.65 -2.42
C ASN A 76 10.19 6.39 -1.54
N CYS A 77 10.96 6.24 -0.45
CA CYS A 77 10.81 5.15 0.51
C CYS A 77 10.18 5.60 1.84
N CYS A 78 10.14 6.90 2.09
CA CYS A 78 9.56 7.48 3.30
C CYS A 78 8.11 7.89 3.05
N VAL A 79 7.29 7.90 4.08
CA VAL A 79 5.97 8.51 4.03
C VAL A 79 6.12 10.03 4.01
N ASP A 80 5.51 10.71 3.04
CA ASP A 80 5.52 12.18 2.95
C ASP A 80 4.40 12.80 3.81
N GLU A 81 4.68 12.97 5.11
CA GLU A 81 3.74 13.59 6.04
C GLU A 81 3.49 15.08 5.73
N VAL A 82 4.48 15.79 5.17
CA VAL A 82 4.35 17.21 4.84
C VAL A 82 3.43 17.39 3.63
N GLY A 83 3.65 16.63 2.55
CA GLY A 83 2.76 16.61 1.40
C GLY A 83 1.33 16.23 1.77
N ALA A 84 1.17 15.19 2.60
CA ALA A 84 -0.13 14.79 3.12
C ALA A 84 -0.82 15.89 3.96
N SER A 85 -0.05 16.66 4.73
CA SER A 85 -0.58 17.76 5.55
C SER A 85 -1.18 18.89 4.73
N HIS A 86 -0.64 19.19 3.54
CA HIS A 86 -1.20 20.19 2.62
C HIS A 86 -2.59 19.78 2.10
N ALA A 87 -2.86 18.47 2.04
CA ALA A 87 -4.17 17.94 1.74
C ALA A 87 -5.04 17.73 2.99
N ASN A 88 -4.60 18.14 4.19
CA ASN A 88 -5.22 17.82 5.47
C ASN A 88 -5.63 16.34 5.54
N ALA A 89 -4.73 15.44 5.13
CA ALA A 89 -5.02 14.02 5.09
C ALA A 89 -5.06 13.43 6.52
N ASP A 90 -6.02 12.53 6.75
CA ASP A 90 -6.16 11.78 7.99
C ASP A 90 -5.18 10.59 8.04
N CYS A 91 -4.77 10.09 6.87
CA CYS A 91 -3.80 9.02 6.71
C CYS A 91 -3.11 9.04 5.34
N VAL A 92 -1.99 8.30 5.24
CA VAL A 92 -1.30 8.05 3.97
C VAL A 92 -1.36 6.57 3.62
N ILE A 93 -1.72 6.25 2.39
CA ILE A 93 -1.47 4.94 1.78
C ILE A 93 -0.22 5.08 0.92
N HIS A 94 0.86 4.43 1.35
CA HIS A 94 2.15 4.51 0.68
C HIS A 94 2.37 3.23 -0.14
N TYR A 95 2.43 3.37 -1.46
CA TYR A 95 2.60 2.26 -2.39
C TYR A 95 4.07 2.07 -2.76
N GLY A 96 4.52 0.81 -2.83
CA GLY A 96 5.84 0.47 -3.37
C GLY A 96 6.90 0.25 -2.29
N ARG A 97 8.12 0.74 -2.55
CA ARG A 97 9.27 0.52 -1.66
C ARG A 97 9.11 1.38 -0.42
N THR A 98 9.36 0.82 0.75
CA THR A 98 9.35 1.58 2.00
C THR A 98 10.61 1.29 2.82
N CYS A 99 11.09 2.31 3.52
CA CYS A 99 12.18 2.17 4.49
C CYS A 99 11.68 1.83 5.89
N PHE A 100 10.35 1.75 6.09
CA PHE A 100 9.71 1.53 7.41
C PHE A 100 10.08 2.57 8.47
N SER A 101 10.51 3.76 8.04
CA SER A 101 10.67 4.88 8.96
C SER A 101 9.33 5.17 9.66
N PRO A 102 9.32 5.35 10.99
CA PRO A 102 8.10 5.63 11.72
C PRO A 102 7.52 6.98 11.28
N THR A 103 6.19 7.07 11.23
CA THR A 103 5.48 8.34 11.06
C THR A 103 5.29 9.02 12.41
N SER A 104 5.23 10.36 12.40
CA SER A 104 5.15 11.17 13.62
C SER A 104 3.78 11.79 13.85
N THR A 105 3.06 12.09 12.77
CA THR A 105 1.88 12.97 12.79
C THR A 105 0.61 12.28 12.33
N LEU A 106 0.72 11.28 11.46
CA LEU A 106 -0.44 10.59 10.90
C LEU A 106 -0.16 9.10 10.67
N PRO A 107 -1.18 8.24 10.75
CA PRO A 107 -1.03 6.82 10.47
C PRO A 107 -0.80 6.57 8.98
N ALA A 108 0.13 5.67 8.66
CA ALA A 108 0.36 5.21 7.31
C ALA A 108 0.01 3.72 7.13
N PHE A 109 -0.50 3.37 5.95
CA PHE A 109 -0.66 2.00 5.50
C PHE A 109 0.30 1.74 4.33
N LEU A 110 1.18 0.75 4.48
CA LEU A 110 2.21 0.44 3.50
C LEU A 110 1.72 -0.69 2.60
N VAL A 111 1.59 -0.42 1.30
CA VAL A 111 1.22 -1.42 0.28
C VAL A 111 2.49 -1.84 -0.45
N LEU A 112 2.98 -3.03 -0.11
CA LEU A 112 4.24 -3.55 -0.64
C LEU A 112 4.03 -4.30 -1.95
N GLY A 113 4.97 -4.15 -2.87
CA GLY A 113 4.99 -4.94 -4.10
C GLY A 113 5.05 -6.44 -3.83
N LYS A 114 4.30 -7.22 -4.62
CA LYS A 114 4.24 -8.68 -4.53
C LYS A 114 4.81 -9.30 -5.80
N ALA A 115 5.98 -9.91 -5.69
CA ALA A 115 6.51 -10.77 -6.74
C ALA A 115 6.07 -12.22 -6.51
N SER A 116 5.57 -12.87 -7.57
CA SER A 116 5.34 -14.31 -7.53
C SER A 116 6.68 -15.03 -7.46
N LEU A 117 6.90 -15.80 -6.40
CA LEU A 117 8.11 -16.56 -6.20
C LEU A 117 7.77 -18.04 -6.01
N GLY A 118 8.43 -18.90 -6.77
CA GLY A 118 8.35 -20.35 -6.60
C GLY A 118 9.08 -20.78 -5.33
N VAL A 119 8.51 -20.49 -4.16
CA VAL A 119 9.12 -20.77 -2.85
C VAL A 119 9.66 -22.21 -2.74
N PRO A 120 8.95 -23.27 -3.19
CA PRO A 120 9.48 -24.63 -3.15
C PRO A 120 10.76 -24.82 -3.97
N LEU A 121 10.79 -24.24 -5.18
CA LEU A 121 11.95 -24.33 -6.07
C LEU A 121 13.14 -23.54 -5.51
N CYS A 122 12.89 -22.34 -4.99
CA CYS A 122 13.91 -21.54 -4.32
C CYS A 122 14.48 -22.29 -3.12
N ALA A 123 13.61 -22.83 -2.25
CA ALA A 123 14.02 -23.62 -1.10
C ALA A 123 14.87 -24.83 -1.49
N GLN A 124 14.45 -25.59 -2.51
CA GLN A 124 15.22 -26.74 -3.02
C GLN A 124 16.63 -26.33 -3.44
N LYS A 125 16.75 -25.30 -4.28
CA LYS A 125 18.06 -24.82 -4.76
C LYS A 125 18.96 -24.30 -3.62
N LEU A 126 18.38 -23.62 -2.64
CA LEU A 126 19.10 -23.16 -1.45
C LEU A 126 19.59 -24.35 -0.62
N CYS A 127 18.79 -25.40 -0.46
CA CYS A 127 19.19 -26.64 0.23
C CYS A 127 20.32 -27.37 -0.50
N GLU A 128 20.28 -27.46 -1.83
CA GLU A 128 21.35 -28.07 -2.63
C GLU A 128 22.66 -27.28 -2.49
N TYR A 129 22.59 -25.96 -2.56
CA TYR A 129 23.77 -25.09 -2.42
C TYR A 129 24.39 -25.18 -1.02
N THR A 130 23.58 -25.12 0.03
CA THR A 130 24.07 -25.17 1.43
C THR A 130 24.76 -26.50 1.74
N LYS A 131 24.23 -27.63 1.26
CA LYS A 131 24.88 -28.95 1.37
C LYS A 131 26.26 -28.97 0.71
N LYS A 132 26.41 -28.31 -0.45
CA LYS A 132 27.69 -28.25 -1.18
C LYS A 132 28.68 -27.27 -0.54
N ALA A 133 28.21 -26.11 -0.07
CA ALA A 133 29.07 -25.04 0.42
C ALA A 133 29.59 -25.29 1.84
N GLY A 134 28.86 -26.04 2.67
CA GLY A 134 29.26 -26.37 4.04
C GLY A 134 29.39 -25.14 4.95
N LYS A 135 28.78 -24.01 4.58
CA LYS A 135 28.86 -22.73 5.30
C LYS A 135 27.46 -22.20 5.63
N PRO A 136 27.30 -21.44 6.72
CA PRO A 136 26.06 -20.70 7.00
C PRO A 136 25.72 -19.74 5.86
N MET A 137 24.43 -19.57 5.60
CA MET A 137 23.90 -18.70 4.54
C MET A 137 22.99 -17.63 5.14
N LEU A 138 23.20 -16.37 4.76
CA LEU A 138 22.31 -15.27 5.10
C LEU A 138 21.38 -14.98 3.93
N ILE A 139 20.07 -15.04 4.17
CA ILE A 139 19.06 -14.65 3.18
C ILE A 139 18.59 -13.24 3.54
N LYS A 140 18.84 -12.28 2.63
CA LYS A 140 18.36 -10.91 2.77
C LYS A 140 17.13 -10.73 1.87
N PRO A 141 15.91 -10.70 2.42
CA PRO A 141 14.72 -10.41 1.62
C PRO A 141 14.73 -8.94 1.16
N ASN A 142 14.14 -8.69 0.00
CA ASN A 142 13.90 -7.35 -0.50
C ASN A 142 12.46 -7.25 -1.02
N ILE A 143 11.88 -6.05 -0.99
CA ILE A 143 10.55 -5.80 -1.57
C ILE A 143 10.75 -5.62 -3.08
N ILE A 144 10.06 -6.45 -3.87
CA ILE A 144 10.18 -6.50 -5.33
C ILE A 144 8.87 -5.99 -5.95
N TYR A 145 8.97 -5.24 -7.05
CA TYR A 145 7.89 -4.72 -7.88
C TYR A 145 7.90 -5.40 -9.25
#